data_AF-D6X8H6-F1
#
_entry.id   AF-D6X8H6-F1
#
_cell.length_a   1.000
_cell.length_b   1.000
_cell.length_c   1.000
_cell.angle_alpha   90.00
_cell.angle_beta   90.00
_cell.angle_gamma   90.00
#
_symmetry.space_group_name_H-M   'P 1'
#
loop_
_entity.id
_entity.type
_entity.pdbx_description
1 polymer ?
#
loop_
_entity_poly.entity_id
_entity_poly.type
_entity_poly.pdbx_seq_one_letter_code
_entity_poly.pdbx_strand_id
1 'polypeptide(L)'
;MQDTDAALRELYRVTRPGGRVVICEFSHPTWAPFRVVYEEYLMRALPPVARAVSSNPDAYVYLAESIQSWPDQPALAGRLQQAGWSEVAWRNLSGGIVALHRGTRPR
;
A
#
# COMPACT_ATOMS: atom_id res chain seq x y z
N MET A 1 7.30 14.94 -4.67
CA MET A 1 7.57 14.41 -3.32
C MET A 1 6.23 14.24 -2.63
N GLN A 2 5.70 13.01 -2.62
CA GLN A 2 4.49 12.68 -1.87
C GLN A 2 4.91 12.30 -0.44
N ASP A 3 4.33 12.93 0.56
CA ASP A 3 4.61 12.68 1.98
C ASP A 3 3.45 11.89 2.60
N THR A 4 3.58 10.57 2.60
CA THR A 4 2.59 9.64 3.15
C THR A 4 2.34 9.92 4.63
N ASP A 5 3.38 10.24 5.40
CA ASP A 5 3.26 10.40 6.85
C ASP A 5 2.53 11.70 7.20
N ALA A 6 2.73 12.76 6.41
CA ALA A 6 1.91 13.96 6.49
C ALA A 6 0.44 13.70 6.16
N ALA A 7 0.15 12.91 5.13
CA ALA A 7 -1.23 12.55 4.78
C ALA A 7 -1.90 11.72 5.89
N LEU A 8 -1.20 10.75 6.48
CA LEU A 8 -1.73 9.94 7.58
C LEU A 8 -2.03 10.78 8.84
N ARG A 9 -1.18 11.76 9.15
CA ARG A 9 -1.42 12.73 10.23
C ARG A 9 -2.60 13.66 9.94
N GLU A 10 -2.76 14.08 8.69
CA GLU A 10 -3.88 14.93 8.29
C GLU A 10 -5.21 14.17 8.36
N LEU A 11 -5.25 12.92 7.89
CA LEU A 11 -6.40 12.03 8.05
C LEU A 11 -6.76 11.85 9.53
N TYR A 12 -5.76 11.72 10.41
CA TYR A 12 -5.98 11.64 11.86
C TYR A 12 -6.60 12.95 12.41
N ARG A 13 -6.07 14.10 12.02
CA ARG A 13 -6.53 15.43 12.47
C ARG A 13 -8.00 15.68 12.15
N VAL A 14 -8.45 15.30 10.95
CA VAL A 14 -9.82 15.58 10.46
C VAL A 14 -10.85 14.53 10.89
N THR A 15 -10.43 13.32 11.23
CA THR A 15 -11.32 12.25 11.69
C THR A 15 -11.82 12.56 13.10
N ARG A 16 -13.11 12.42 13.40
CA ARG A 16 -13.64 12.66 14.77
C ARG A 16 -13.11 11.62 15.79
N PRO A 17 -13.03 11.95 17.09
CA PRO A 17 -12.72 10.96 18.12
C PRO A 17 -13.67 9.76 18.05
N GLY A 18 -13.14 8.54 18.14
CA GLY A 18 -13.87 7.29 17.91
C GLY A 18 -14.11 6.93 16.44
N GLY A 19 -13.71 7.78 15.49
CA GLY A 19 -13.79 7.49 14.05
C GLY A 19 -12.73 6.48 13.59
N ARG A 20 -12.91 5.92 12.39
CA ARG A 20 -12.03 4.89 11.83
C ARG A 20 -11.50 5.29 10.46
N VAL A 21 -10.22 5.06 10.23
CA VAL A 21 -9.62 5.04 8.89
C VAL A 21 -9.56 3.61 8.37
N VAL A 22 -9.82 3.44 7.07
CA VAL A 22 -9.59 2.20 6.33
C VAL A 22 -8.87 2.54 5.03
N ILE A 23 -7.72 1.93 4.80
CA ILE A 23 -6.88 2.14 3.62
C ILE A 23 -6.83 0.80 2.88
N CYS A 24 -7.30 0.80 1.63
CA CYS A 24 -7.22 -0.34 0.72
C CYS A 24 -6.13 -0.04 -0.29
N GLU A 25 -4.97 -0.65 -0.13
CA GLU A 25 -3.88 -0.41 -1.08
C GLU A 25 -2.97 -1.62 -1.30
N PHE A 26 -2.21 -1.60 -2.38
CA PHE A 26 -1.12 -2.53 -2.66
C PHE A 26 -0.20 -2.72 -1.45
N SER A 27 0.35 -3.91 -1.35
CA SER A 27 1.34 -4.28 -0.37
C SER A 27 2.17 -5.44 -0.91
N HIS A 28 2.71 -6.26 -0.02
CA HIS A 28 3.67 -7.29 -0.38
C HIS A 28 3.09 -8.69 -0.17
N PRO A 29 3.19 -9.60 -1.15
CA PRO A 29 2.79 -10.99 -0.96
C PRO A 29 3.46 -11.62 0.27
N THR A 30 2.70 -12.35 1.08
CA THR A 30 3.22 -12.84 2.37
C THR A 30 4.02 -14.13 2.27
N TRP A 31 3.84 -14.89 1.19
CA TRP A 31 4.62 -16.11 0.94
C TRP A 31 5.88 -15.75 0.16
N ALA A 32 7.05 -15.88 0.80
CA ALA A 32 8.32 -15.39 0.30
C ALA A 32 8.69 -15.86 -1.14
N PRO A 33 8.48 -17.13 -1.54
CA PRO A 33 8.73 -17.55 -2.92
C PRO A 33 7.82 -16.86 -3.94
N PHE A 34 6.53 -16.72 -3.64
CA PHE A 34 5.61 -15.99 -4.51
C PHE A 34 5.89 -14.50 -4.54
N ARG A 35 6.34 -13.91 -3.42
CA ARG A 35 6.81 -12.52 -3.39
C ARG A 35 7.95 -12.29 -4.38
N VAL A 36 8.97 -13.14 -4.35
CA VAL A 36 10.12 -13.04 -5.29
C VAL A 36 9.66 -13.18 -6.74
N VAL A 37 8.83 -14.19 -7.04
CA VAL A 37 8.30 -14.36 -8.39
C VAL A 37 7.42 -13.18 -8.80
N TYR A 38 6.56 -12.69 -7.92
CA TYR A 38 5.68 -11.56 -8.21
C TYR A 38 6.49 -10.27 -8.44
N GLU A 39 7.43 -9.94 -7.55
CA GLU A 39 8.27 -8.75 -7.66
C GLU A 39 9.22 -8.81 -8.85
N GLU A 40 9.81 -9.96 -9.18
CA GLU A 40 10.72 -10.07 -10.31
C GLU A 40 9.99 -10.24 -11.65
N TYR A 41 8.98 -11.09 -11.68
CA TYR A 41 8.32 -11.49 -12.93
C TYR A 41 7.26 -10.47 -13.34
N LEU A 42 6.43 -9.96 -12.43
CA LEU A 42 5.41 -8.97 -12.78
C LEU A 42 6.07 -7.65 -13.21
N MET A 43 7.12 -7.23 -12.53
CA MET A 43 7.83 -5.97 -12.82
C MET A 43 8.65 -6.03 -14.12
N ARG A 44 9.16 -7.21 -14.50
CA ARG A 44 9.84 -7.41 -15.79
C ARG A 44 8.85 -7.66 -16.94
N ALA A 45 7.70 -8.28 -16.68
CA ALA A 45 6.71 -8.61 -17.69
C ALA A 45 5.69 -7.48 -17.96
N LEU A 46 5.42 -6.60 -16.99
CA LEU A 46 4.50 -5.47 -17.15
C LEU A 46 4.93 -4.49 -18.26
N PRO A 47 6.20 -4.04 -18.36
CA PRO A 47 6.58 -3.06 -19.37
C PRO A 47 6.44 -3.56 -20.82
N PRO A 48 6.86 -4.79 -21.19
CA PRO A 48 6.63 -5.33 -22.53
C PRO A 48 5.14 -5.47 -22.88
N VAL A 49 4.32 -5.97 -21.94
CA VAL A 49 2.87 -6.13 -22.15
C VAL A 49 2.20 -4.75 -22.27
N ALA A 50 2.55 -3.80 -21.41
CA ALA A 50 2.03 -2.44 -21.46
C ALA A 50 2.43 -1.71 -22.76
N ARG A 51 3.66 -1.88 -23.25
CA ARG A 51 4.07 -1.34 -24.56
C ARG A 51 3.30 -1.95 -25.73
N ALA A 52 2.89 -3.21 -25.61
CA ALA A 52 2.16 -3.91 -26.66
C ALA A 52 0.65 -3.59 -26.68
N VAL A 53 0.05 -3.28 -25.52
CA VAL A 53 -1.42 -3.16 -25.38
C VAL A 53 -1.92 -1.79 -24.91
N SER A 54 -1.04 -0.91 -24.40
CA SER A 54 -1.42 0.39 -23.85
C SER A 54 -0.93 1.54 -24.71
N SER A 55 -1.77 2.57 -24.83
CA SER A 55 -1.40 3.87 -25.37
C SER A 55 -0.49 4.69 -24.43
N ASN A 56 -0.27 4.26 -23.18
CA ASN A 56 0.62 4.91 -22.22
C ASN A 56 1.45 3.90 -21.42
N PRO A 57 2.58 3.41 -21.99
CA PRO A 57 3.44 2.44 -21.33
C PRO A 57 4.12 2.97 -20.06
N ASP A 58 4.41 4.27 -20.00
CA ASP A 58 5.10 4.90 -18.88
C ASP A 58 4.24 4.87 -17.60
N ALA A 59 2.92 4.92 -17.73
CA ALA A 59 2.00 4.78 -16.59
C ALA A 59 2.11 3.42 -15.90
N TYR A 60 2.38 2.35 -16.65
CA TYR A 60 2.54 1.01 -16.09
C TYR A 60 3.91 0.84 -15.43
N VAL A 61 4.96 1.44 -15.99
CA VAL A 61 6.28 1.48 -15.34
C VAL A 61 6.20 2.23 -14.02
N TYR A 62 5.56 3.41 -14.01
CA TYR A 62 5.31 4.17 -12.79
C TYR A 62 4.50 3.36 -11.77
N LEU A 63 3.42 2.69 -12.19
CA LEU A 63 2.61 1.86 -11.30
C LEU A 63 3.49 0.78 -10.64
N ALA A 64 4.28 0.09 -11.44
CA ALA A 64 5.19 -0.95 -11.01
C ALA A 64 6.20 -0.41 -9.97
N GLU A 65 6.86 0.71 -10.26
CA GLU A 65 7.81 1.39 -9.34
C GLU A 65 7.13 1.88 -8.05
N SER A 66 5.90 2.40 -8.15
CA SER A 66 5.13 2.87 -6.99
C SER A 66 4.76 1.73 -6.04
N ILE A 67 4.40 0.55 -6.57
CA ILE A 67 4.10 -0.63 -5.77
C ILE A 67 5.35 -1.12 -5.03
N GLN A 68 6.51 -1.17 -5.70
CA GLN A 68 7.77 -1.59 -5.07
C GLN A 68 8.24 -0.64 -3.95
N SER A 69 8.02 0.67 -4.13
CA SER A 69 8.45 1.68 -3.14
C SER A 69 7.44 1.85 -1.98
N TRP A 70 6.25 1.28 -2.10
CA TRP A 70 5.21 1.36 -1.08
C TRP A 70 5.57 0.52 0.16
N PRO A 71 5.24 0.96 1.39
CA PRO A 71 5.43 0.15 2.59
C PRO A 71 4.68 -1.19 2.54
N ASP A 72 5.30 -2.24 3.12
CA ASP A 72 4.62 -3.49 3.42
C ASP A 72 3.60 -3.33 4.56
N GLN A 73 2.90 -4.41 4.90
CA GLN A 73 1.80 -4.33 5.85
C GLN A 73 2.24 -3.88 7.25
N PRO A 74 3.30 -4.46 7.86
CA PRO A 74 3.82 -3.98 9.13
C PRO A 74 4.34 -2.55 9.06
N ALA A 75 5.03 -2.15 7.99
CA ALA A 75 5.57 -0.80 7.87
C ALA A 75 4.46 0.25 7.79
N LEU A 76 3.40 0.03 7.00
CA LEU A 76 2.28 0.95 6.93
C LEU A 76 1.48 0.98 8.24
N ALA A 77 1.34 -0.17 8.91
CA ALA A 77 0.73 -0.23 10.24
C ALA A 77 1.54 0.58 11.27
N GLY A 78 2.87 0.49 11.24
CA GLY A 78 3.75 1.30 12.08
C GLY A 78 3.62 2.80 11.82
N ARG A 79 3.51 3.22 10.54
CA ARG A 79 3.27 4.61 10.17
C ARG A 79 1.91 5.12 10.66
N LEU A 80 0.85 4.30 10.60
CA LEU A 80 -0.45 4.64 11.19
C LEU A 80 -0.34 4.84 12.71
N GLN A 81 0.37 3.95 13.40
CA GLN A 81 0.59 4.08 14.85
C GLN A 81 1.36 5.36 15.19
N GLN A 82 2.42 5.68 14.43
CA GLN A 82 3.20 6.91 14.59
C GLN A 82 2.38 8.18 14.32
N ALA A 83 1.39 8.12 13.43
CA ALA A 83 0.44 9.20 13.18
C ALA A 83 -0.64 9.37 14.28
N GLY A 84 -0.69 8.46 15.27
CA GLY A 84 -1.60 8.54 16.43
C GLY A 84 -2.81 7.61 16.37
N TRP A 85 -2.95 6.79 15.32
CA TRP A 85 -4.04 5.82 15.21
C TRP A 85 -3.86 4.68 16.22
N SER A 86 -4.96 4.26 16.86
CA SER A 86 -5.01 3.11 17.76
C SER A 86 -5.67 1.90 17.10
N GLU A 87 -5.58 0.73 17.75
CA GLU A 87 -6.19 -0.53 17.27
C GLU A 87 -5.81 -0.88 15.82
N VAL A 88 -4.58 -0.51 15.42
CA VAL A 88 -4.12 -0.68 14.06
C VAL A 88 -3.99 -2.16 13.73
N ALA A 89 -4.63 -2.58 12.66
CA ALA A 89 -4.60 -3.93 12.15
C ALA A 89 -4.73 -3.91 10.63
N TRP A 90 -4.37 -5.01 9.97
CA TRP A 90 -4.58 -5.18 8.55
C TRP A 90 -5.15 -6.56 8.21
N ARG A 91 -5.72 -6.67 7.02
CA ARG A 91 -6.14 -7.92 6.41
C ARG A 91 -5.59 -8.02 5.00
N ASN A 92 -4.91 -9.11 4.71
CA ASN A 92 -4.40 -9.40 3.38
C ASN A 92 -5.52 -9.86 2.44
N LEU A 93 -5.47 -9.37 1.21
CA LEU A 93 -6.28 -9.78 0.08
C LEU A 93 -5.35 -10.38 -0.99
N SER A 94 -5.83 -11.37 -1.73
CA SER A 94 -5.07 -12.01 -2.82
C SER A 94 -3.65 -12.43 -2.44
N GLY A 95 -3.49 -13.05 -1.26
CA GLY A 95 -2.18 -13.51 -0.77
C GLY A 95 -1.23 -12.39 -0.32
N GLY A 96 -1.71 -11.16 -0.14
CA GLY A 96 -0.91 -10.02 0.34
C GLY A 96 -0.57 -8.99 -0.75
N ILE A 97 -0.93 -9.23 -2.00
CA ILE A 97 -0.78 -8.25 -3.09
C ILE A 97 -1.47 -6.92 -2.72
N VAL A 98 -2.64 -7.01 -2.08
CA VAL A 98 -3.38 -5.87 -1.54
C VAL A 98 -3.62 -6.12 -0.05
N ALA A 99 -3.62 -5.06 0.75
CA ALA A 99 -3.99 -5.09 2.15
C ALA A 99 -5.02 -4.02 2.49
N LEU A 100 -5.94 -4.38 3.38
CA LEU A 100 -6.85 -3.46 4.04
C LEU A 100 -6.30 -3.12 5.42
N HIS A 101 -5.71 -1.94 5.58
CA HIS A 101 -5.31 -1.42 6.89
C HIS A 101 -6.47 -0.67 7.53
N ARG A 102 -6.60 -0.78 8.85
CA ARG A 102 -7.54 0.01 9.64
C ARG A 102 -6.86 0.60 10.87
N GLY A 103 -7.38 1.72 11.35
CA GLY A 103 -7.03 2.32 12.64
C GLY A 103 -8.20 3.13 13.20
N THR A 104 -8.28 3.24 14.52
CA THR A 104 -9.30 4.02 15.21
C THR A 104 -8.66 5.29 15.79
N ARG A 105 -9.34 6.44 15.72
CA ARG A 105 -8.95 7.64 16.48
C ARG A 105 -9.45 7.44 17.92
N PRO A 106 -8.58 7.48 18.95
CA PRO A 106 -9.01 7.40 20.34
C PRO A 106 -10.11 8.43 20.67
N ARG A 107 -10.98 8.10 21.64
CA ARG A 107 -12.00 9.04 22.13
C ARG A 107 -11.37 10.16 22.95
#